data_AF-A0A4Y4B5Q9-F1
#
_entry.id   AF-A0A4Y4B5Q9-F1
#
_cell.length_a   1.000
_cell.length_b   1.000
_cell.length_c   1.000
_cell.angle_alpha   90.00
_cell.angle_beta   90.00
_cell.angle_gamma   90.00
#
_symmetry.space_group_name_H-M   'P 1'
#
loop_
_entity.id
_entity.type
_entity.pdbx_description
1 polymer ?
#
loop_
_entity_poly.entity_id
_entity_poly.type
_entity_poly.pdbx_seq_one_letter_code
_entity_poly.pdbx_strand_id
1 'polypeptide(L)'
;MVALCQKHLRLRERLAHDAFDRAVPAGDLLAVAGEVSGVLGIVRAVRDVMLERTSYPDWIADRVAAIADDEASVVEALTRDFGVVTAFAEHAIDAVPVSSADATLLGVRRASPLLRVRRVSYASAGEPIEYGEDRYLPDAVTFLVTASRESTPLTRTEFSR
;
A
#
# COMPACT_ATOMS: atom_id res chain seq x y z
N MET A 1 -8.52 -13.03 12.76
CA MET A 1 -7.04 -13.10 12.72
C MET A 1 -6.58 -11.73 12.24
N VAL A 2 -6.15 -10.87 13.15
CA VAL A 2 -5.65 -9.52 12.80
C VAL A 2 -4.28 -9.71 12.17
N ALA A 3 -4.12 -9.28 10.92
CA ALA A 3 -2.83 -9.30 10.26
C ALA A 3 -1.96 -8.21 10.92
N LEU A 4 -0.85 -8.59 11.56
CA LEU A 4 0.10 -7.61 12.08
C LEU A 4 0.89 -7.04 10.90
N CYS A 5 0.71 -5.74 10.63
CA CYS A 5 1.61 -4.99 9.77
C CYS A 5 2.88 -4.69 10.58
N GLN A 6 3.97 -5.43 10.33
CA GLN A 6 5.26 -5.09 10.93
C GLN A 6 5.91 -3.99 10.09
N LYS A 7 5.76 -2.73 10.54
CA LYS A 7 6.41 -1.57 9.93
C LYS A 7 7.93 -1.72 10.05
N HIS A 8 8.61 -2.03 8.95
CA HIS A 8 10.06 -1.91 8.90
C HIS A 8 10.39 -0.56 8.27
N LEU A 9 10.46 0.47 9.10
CA LEU A 9 10.73 1.84 8.67
C LEU A 9 12.21 1.99 8.26
N ARG A 10 12.52 1.78 6.98
CA ARG A 10 13.82 2.18 6.41
C ARG A 10 13.77 3.61 5.90
N LEU A 11 13.81 4.58 6.82
CA LEU A 11 14.03 5.98 6.45
C LEU A 11 15.45 6.11 5.88
N ARG A 12 15.56 6.52 4.61
CA ARG A 12 16.79 6.90 3.87
C ARG A 12 17.58 5.82 3.12
N GLU A 13 16.98 4.68 2.75
CA GLU A 13 17.49 3.96 1.59
C GLU A 13 16.72 4.44 0.36
N ARG A 14 17.42 5.14 -0.55
CA ARG A 14 16.99 5.30 -1.94
C ARG A 14 16.90 3.88 -2.51
N LEU A 15 15.80 3.19 -2.26
CA LEU A 15 15.48 1.97 -2.98
C LEU A 15 15.45 2.39 -4.44
N ALA A 16 16.40 1.86 -5.20
CA ALA A 16 16.51 2.13 -6.61
C ALA A 16 15.12 1.99 -7.23
N HIS A 17 14.65 3.09 -7.80
CA HIS A 17 13.39 3.28 -8.51
C HIS A 17 13.34 2.43 -9.79
N ASP A 18 13.64 1.14 -9.69
CA ASP A 18 13.58 0.26 -10.84
C ASP A 18 12.12 -0.10 -11.11
N ALA A 19 11.63 0.55 -12.16
CA ALA A 19 10.35 0.37 -12.84
C ALA A 19 9.13 1.00 -12.15
N PHE A 20 9.08 2.34 -12.19
CA PHE A 20 7.86 3.07 -12.53
C PHE A 20 7.42 2.62 -13.95
N ASP A 21 6.88 1.41 -14.06
CA ASP A 21 6.51 0.86 -15.36
C ASP A 21 5.30 1.62 -15.90
N ARG A 22 5.47 2.21 -17.09
CA ARG A 22 4.51 3.11 -17.73
C ARG A 22 3.30 2.32 -18.20
N ALA A 23 2.16 2.55 -17.56
CA ALA A 23 0.88 2.89 -18.20
C ALA A 23 -0.27 2.82 -17.19
N VAL A 24 -0.63 3.94 -16.54
CA VAL A 24 -2.03 4.33 -16.24
C VAL A 24 -2.07 5.85 -16.05
N PRO A 25 -2.90 6.62 -16.79
CA PRO A 25 -3.15 8.03 -16.48
C PRO A 25 -4.27 8.14 -15.43
N ALA A 26 -3.92 8.57 -14.22
CA ALA A 26 -4.79 9.40 -13.39
C ALA A 26 -3.92 10.59 -13.00
N GLY A 27 -4.39 11.81 -13.28
CA GLY A 27 -3.57 13.02 -13.41
C GLY A 27 -2.63 13.35 -12.25
N ASP A 28 -2.87 12.78 -11.07
CA ASP A 28 -2.22 13.16 -9.81
C ASP A 28 -1.28 12.10 -9.22
N LEU A 29 -1.25 10.88 -9.77
CA LEU A 29 -0.35 9.79 -9.33
C LEU A 29 1.15 10.12 -9.49
N LEU A 30 1.49 11.01 -10.41
CA LEU A 30 2.88 11.41 -10.67
C LEU A 30 3.38 12.51 -9.71
N ALA A 31 2.48 13.33 -9.17
CA ALA A 31 2.83 14.48 -8.35
C ALA A 31 3.29 14.08 -6.94
N VAL A 32 2.70 13.02 -6.39
CA VAL A 32 3.09 12.48 -5.08
C VAL A 32 4.50 11.89 -5.12
N ALA A 33 5.00 11.42 -6.27
CA ALA A 33 6.27 10.68 -6.38
C ALA A 33 7.55 11.54 -6.27
N GLY A 34 7.45 12.87 -6.26
CA GLY A 34 8.60 13.78 -6.36
C GLY A 34 9.43 13.94 -5.08
N GLU A 35 8.79 13.93 -3.91
CA GLU A 35 9.42 14.15 -2.59
C GLU A 35 8.71 13.24 -1.57
N VAL A 36 9.26 12.05 -1.37
CA VAL A 36 8.57 10.95 -0.68
C VAL A 36 9.47 10.26 0.32
N SER A 37 8.99 10.16 1.56
CA SER A 37 9.52 9.24 2.55
C SER A 37 8.80 7.90 2.46
N GLY A 38 9.53 6.82 2.18
CA GLY A 38 8.97 5.47 1.98
C GLY A 38 9.00 4.60 3.24
N VAL A 39 7.97 3.76 3.38
CA VAL A 39 7.78 2.74 4.41
C VAL A 39 7.54 1.40 3.70
N LEU A 40 8.21 0.33 4.15
CA LEU A 40 7.97 -1.04 3.68
C LEU A 40 7.35 -1.85 4.82
N GLY A 41 6.12 -2.30 4.62
CA GLY A 41 5.44 -3.29 5.45
C GLY A 41 5.51 -4.68 4.81
N ILE A 42 5.69 -5.72 5.62
CA ILE A 42 5.47 -7.11 5.19
C ILE A 42 4.34 -7.64 6.04
N VAL A 43 3.26 -8.09 5.39
CA VAL A 43 2.10 -8.63 6.10
C VAL A 43 2.17 -10.15 6.08
N ARG A 44 2.28 -10.70 7.30
CA ARG A 44 2.37 -12.14 7.58
C ARG A 44 0.99 -12.70 7.90
N ALA A 45 0.51 -13.63 7.07
CA ALA A 45 -0.46 -14.63 7.49
C ALA A 45 0.33 -15.84 8.06
N VAL A 46 -0.26 -17.05 8.07
CA VAL A 46 0.47 -18.31 8.41
C VAL A 46 1.78 -18.47 7.57
N ARG A 47 1.86 -17.77 6.42
CA ARG A 47 3.07 -17.51 5.63
C ARG A 47 3.08 -16.06 5.13
N ASP A 48 4.21 -15.58 4.62
CA ASP A 48 4.30 -14.30 3.90
C ASP A 48 3.48 -14.36 2.60
N VAL A 49 2.43 -13.54 2.51
CA VAL A 49 1.47 -13.56 1.39
C VAL A 49 1.39 -12.23 0.65
N MET A 50 1.91 -11.16 1.24
CA MET A 50 1.84 -9.82 0.71
C MET A 50 3.09 -9.02 1.07
N LEU A 51 3.54 -8.21 0.12
CA LEU A 51 4.44 -7.07 0.37
C LEU A 51 3.63 -5.78 0.26
N GLU A 52 3.77 -4.89 1.23
CA GLU A 52 3.11 -3.59 1.27
C GLU A 52 4.17 -2.49 1.28
N ARG A 53 4.08 -1.54 0.36
CA ARG A 53 4.98 -0.39 0.30
C ARG A 53 4.16 0.88 0.34
N THR A 54 4.36 1.70 1.35
CA THR A 54 3.60 2.93 1.52
C THR A 54 4.53 4.12 1.60
N SER A 55 4.17 5.15 0.86
CA SER A 55 4.96 6.33 0.63
C SER A 55 4.16 7.53 1.12
N TYR A 56 4.78 8.38 1.93
CA TYR A 56 4.12 9.54 2.52
C TYR A 56 4.74 10.84 2.00
N PRO A 57 3.93 11.86 1.73
CA PRO A 57 4.41 13.19 1.41
C PRO A 57 5.06 13.82 2.65
N ASP A 58 5.99 14.74 2.42
CA ASP A 58 6.80 15.35 3.48
C ASP A 58 5.98 15.99 4.60
N TRP A 59 4.82 16.57 4.27
CA TRP A 59 3.95 17.21 5.27
C TRP A 59 3.35 16.24 6.31
N ILE A 60 3.31 14.94 6.01
CA ILE A 60 2.87 13.88 6.92
C ILE A 60 4.05 13.07 7.48
N ALA A 61 5.20 13.05 6.81
CA ALA A 61 6.30 12.15 7.09
C ALA A 61 6.71 12.12 8.58
N ASP A 62 6.85 13.28 9.23
CA ASP A 62 7.20 13.38 10.64
C ASP A 62 6.15 12.75 11.58
N ARG A 63 4.87 12.84 11.22
CA ARG A 63 3.75 12.24 11.98
C ARG A 63 3.79 10.72 11.86
N VAL A 64 4.03 10.20 10.65
CA VAL A 64 4.19 8.76 10.41
C VAL A 64 5.43 8.21 11.11
N ALA A 65 6.52 8.98 11.17
CA ALA A 65 7.72 8.59 11.89
C ALA A 65 7.48 8.49 13.41
N ALA A 66 6.54 9.27 13.96
CA ALA A 66 6.17 9.22 15.37
C ALA A 66 5.24 8.06 15.75
N ILE A 67 4.60 7.40 14.78
CA ILE A 67 3.73 6.24 15.02
C ILE A 67 4.57 5.01 15.37
N ALA A 68 4.18 4.31 16.44
CA ALA A 68 4.85 3.10 16.91
C ALA A 68 4.96 2.01 15.83
N ASP A 69 6.06 1.26 15.85
CA ASP A 69 6.33 0.25 14.81
C ASP A 69 5.40 -0.97 14.87
N ASP A 70 4.77 -1.22 16.02
CA ASP A 70 3.80 -2.28 16.27
C ASP A 70 2.35 -1.81 16.18
N GLU A 71 2.11 -0.55 15.75
CA GLU A 71 0.77 -0.04 15.51
C GLU A 71 0.06 -0.84 14.42
N ALA A 72 -1.18 -1.26 14.71
CA ALA A 72 -1.91 -2.17 13.83
C ALA A 72 -2.35 -1.48 12.53
N SER A 73 -2.57 -0.16 12.58
CA SER A 73 -3.02 0.64 11.45
C SER A 73 -2.45 2.04 11.50
N VAL A 74 -1.56 2.35 10.55
CA VAL A 74 -1.01 3.70 10.38
C VAL A 74 -2.11 4.72 10.09
N VAL A 75 -3.13 4.34 9.32
CA VAL A 75 -4.28 5.21 8.99
C VAL A 75 -5.10 5.55 10.24
N GLU A 76 -5.33 4.56 11.11
CA GLU A 76 -6.07 4.77 12.35
C GLU A 76 -5.27 5.65 13.32
N ALA A 77 -3.97 5.42 13.47
CA ALA A 77 -3.11 6.26 14.30
C ALA A 77 -3.00 7.69 13.75
N LEU A 78 -2.89 7.86 12.43
CA LEU A 78 -2.94 9.19 11.78
C LEU A 78 -4.23 9.95 12.11
N THR A 79 -5.35 9.24 12.14
CA THR A 79 -6.66 9.81 12.51
C THR A 79 -6.71 10.15 14.00
N ARG A 80 -6.38 9.18 14.87
CA ARG A 80 -6.48 9.26 16.33
C ARG A 80 -5.55 10.33 16.91
N ASP A 81 -4.28 10.32 16.50
CA ASP A 81 -3.21 11.07 17.17
C ASP A 81 -2.92 12.41 16.49
N PHE A 82 -3.24 12.55 15.21
CA PHE A 82 -2.88 13.73 14.41
C PHE A 82 -4.05 14.37 13.65
N GLY A 83 -5.26 13.82 13.76
CA GLY A 83 -6.46 14.35 13.09
C GLY A 83 -6.40 14.30 11.56
N VAL A 84 -5.51 13.47 10.98
CA VAL A 84 -5.39 13.29 9.53
C VAL A 84 -6.41 12.23 9.11
N VAL A 85 -7.51 12.69 8.49
CA VAL A 85 -8.62 11.84 8.08
C VAL A 85 -8.55 11.55 6.59
N THR A 86 -8.58 10.27 6.21
CA THR A 86 -8.75 9.86 4.82
C THR A 86 -10.21 10.04 4.40
N ALA A 87 -10.47 10.86 3.39
CA ALA A 87 -11.80 11.12 2.87
C ALA A 87 -12.18 10.17 1.72
N PHE A 88 -11.24 9.92 0.81
CA PHE A 88 -11.43 8.97 -0.29
C PHE A 88 -10.07 8.42 -0.76
N ALA A 89 -10.11 7.36 -1.57
CA ALA A 89 -8.91 6.78 -2.16
C ALA A 89 -9.18 6.24 -3.56
N GLU A 90 -8.21 6.45 -4.45
CA GLU A 90 -8.20 5.89 -5.79
C GLU A 90 -7.38 4.61 -5.80
N HIS A 91 -7.89 3.58 -6.48
CA HIS A 91 -7.24 2.27 -6.55
C HIS A 91 -7.04 1.86 -8.01
N ALA A 92 -5.82 1.40 -8.33
CA ALA A 92 -5.51 0.72 -9.58
C ALA A 92 -5.09 -0.72 -9.27
N ILE A 93 -5.74 -1.69 -9.93
CA ILE A 93 -5.48 -3.12 -9.74
C ILE A 93 -4.96 -3.70 -11.06
N ASP A 94 -3.79 -4.34 -11.01
CA ASP A 94 -3.17 -5.00 -12.16
C ASP A 94 -2.39 -6.26 -11.74
N ALA A 95 -1.93 -7.02 -12.74
CA ALA A 95 -1.06 -8.16 -12.52
C ALA A 95 0.37 -7.82 -12.95
N VAL A 96 1.35 -8.15 -12.12
CA VAL A 96 2.77 -7.92 -12.40
C VAL A 96 3.63 -9.13 -12.06
N PRO A 97 4.76 -9.35 -12.77
CA PRO A 97 5.71 -10.36 -12.37
C PRO A 97 6.43 -9.93 -11.07
N VAL A 98 6.68 -10.89 -10.17
CA VAL A 98 7.49 -10.65 -8.97
C VAL A 98 8.94 -10.31 -9.34
N SER A 99 9.49 -9.28 -8.70
CA SER A 99 10.90 -8.92 -8.82
C SER A 99 11.80 -9.98 -8.16
N SER A 100 13.10 -9.96 -8.45
CA SER A 100 14.05 -10.88 -7.81
C SER A 100 14.08 -10.73 -6.28
N ALA A 101 14.05 -9.49 -5.79
CA ALA A 101 14.09 -9.20 -4.35
C ALA A 101 12.79 -9.64 -3.67
N ASP A 102 11.64 -9.32 -4.29
CA ASP A 102 10.33 -9.66 -3.75
C ASP A 102 10.08 -11.17 -3.76
N ALA A 103 10.64 -11.89 -4.74
CA ALA A 103 10.53 -13.34 -4.84
C ALA A 103 11.19 -14.04 -3.64
N THR A 104 12.34 -13.52 -3.20
CA THR A 104 13.03 -14.02 -2.00
C THR A 104 12.21 -13.76 -0.75
N LEU A 105 11.62 -12.56 -0.61
CA LEU A 105 10.78 -12.21 0.54
C LEU A 105 9.51 -13.05 0.62
N LEU A 106 8.87 -13.33 -0.52
CA LEU A 106 7.63 -14.11 -0.60
C LEU A 106 7.84 -15.62 -0.71
N GLY A 107 9.10 -16.08 -0.84
CA GLY A 107 9.41 -17.51 -1.00
C GLY A 107 8.85 -18.13 -2.29
N VAL A 108 8.80 -17.36 -3.38
CA VAL A 108 8.24 -17.81 -4.68
C VAL A 108 9.26 -17.80 -5.81
N ARG A 109 8.92 -18.45 -6.93
CA ARG A 109 9.74 -18.40 -8.15
C ARG A 109 9.81 -16.99 -8.71
N ARG A 110 10.96 -16.62 -9.27
CA ARG A 110 11.11 -15.41 -10.10
C ARG A 110 10.05 -15.36 -11.21
N ALA A 111 9.55 -14.16 -11.48
CA ALA A 111 8.49 -13.90 -12.45
C ALA A 111 7.15 -14.62 -12.21
N SER A 112 6.93 -15.22 -11.02
CA SER A 112 5.58 -15.58 -10.58
C SER A 112 4.66 -14.36 -10.64
N PRO A 113 3.40 -14.51 -11.07
CA PRO A 113 2.45 -13.40 -11.09
C PRO A 113 2.08 -12.99 -9.66
N LEU A 114 2.00 -11.69 -9.43
CA LEU A 114 1.42 -11.08 -8.24
C LEU A 114 0.23 -10.22 -8.65
N LEU A 115 -0.80 -10.21 -7.82
CA LEU A 115 -1.86 -9.23 -7.92
C LEU A 115 -1.40 -7.96 -7.21
N ARG A 116 -1.30 -6.84 -7.93
CA ARG A 116 -0.85 -5.57 -7.38
C ARG A 116 -2.01 -4.59 -7.26
N VAL A 117 -2.07 -3.92 -6.11
CA VAL A 117 -2.97 -2.81 -5.85
C VAL A 117 -2.14 -1.57 -5.57
N ARG A 118 -2.35 -0.53 -6.37
CA ARG A 118 -1.80 0.80 -6.11
C ARG A 118 -2.93 1.70 -5.59
N ARG A 119 -2.66 2.43 -4.52
CA ARG A 119 -3.63 3.27 -3.81
C ARG A 119 -3.06 4.68 -3.67
N VAL A 120 -3.88 5.70 -3.92
CA VAL A 120 -3.62 7.06 -3.41
C VAL A 120 -4.78 7.44 -2.52
N SER A 121 -4.48 7.79 -1.28
CA SER A 121 -5.48 8.24 -0.31
C SER A 121 -5.44 9.76 -0.19
N TYR A 122 -6.60 10.40 -0.09
CA TYR A 122 -6.73 11.86 -0.06
C TYR A 122 -7.51 12.32 1.16
N ALA A 123 -7.16 13.49 1.68
CA ALA A 123 -7.96 14.21 2.67
C ALA A 123 -9.17 14.89 2.02
N SER A 124 -10.06 15.46 2.84
CA SER A 124 -11.30 16.09 2.36
C SER A 124 -11.09 17.31 1.46
N ALA A 125 -9.97 18.02 1.63
CA ALA A 125 -9.57 19.13 0.77
C ALA A 125 -8.80 18.69 -0.48
N GLY A 126 -8.62 17.38 -0.69
CA GLY A 126 -7.97 16.79 -1.85
C GLY A 126 -6.45 16.67 -1.73
N GLU A 127 -5.83 17.04 -0.61
CA GLU A 127 -4.41 16.77 -0.41
C GLU A 127 -4.13 15.26 -0.33
N PRO A 128 -3.10 14.75 -1.04
CA PRO A 128 -2.68 13.37 -0.93
C PRO A 128 -2.08 13.10 0.45
N ILE A 129 -2.44 11.96 1.03
CA ILE A 129 -2.00 11.47 2.33
C ILE A 129 -0.95 10.38 2.17
N GLU A 130 -1.18 9.45 1.25
CA GLU A 130 -0.26 8.34 1.01
C GLU A 130 -0.38 7.81 -0.42
N TYR A 131 0.71 7.20 -0.88
CA TYR A 131 0.72 6.26 -2.00
C TYR A 131 1.07 4.87 -1.47
N GLY A 132 0.14 3.91 -1.60
CA GLY A 132 0.35 2.51 -1.25
C GLY A 132 0.55 1.64 -2.49
N GLU A 133 1.46 0.67 -2.43
CA GLU A 133 1.58 -0.43 -3.39
C GLU A 133 1.63 -1.76 -2.63
N ASP A 134 0.53 -2.50 -2.73
CA ASP A 134 0.41 -3.84 -2.17
C ASP A 134 0.58 -4.87 -3.28
N ARG A 135 1.36 -5.92 -3.03
CA ARG A 135 1.56 -7.04 -3.98
C ARG A 135 1.24 -8.35 -3.28
N TYR A 136 0.19 -9.02 -3.72
CA TYR A 136 -0.34 -10.25 -3.14
C TYR A 136 0.02 -11.46 -3.99
N LEU A 137 0.25 -12.60 -3.31
CA LEU A 137 0.20 -13.90 -3.98
C LEU A 137 -1.20 -14.15 -4.57
N PRO A 138 -1.33 -14.75 -5.77
CA PRO A 138 -2.62 -14.93 -6.43
C PRO A 138 -3.65 -15.75 -5.65
N ASP A 139 -3.20 -16.60 -4.72
CA ASP A 139 -4.04 -17.48 -3.90
C ASP A 139 -4.31 -16.93 -2.48
N ALA A 140 -3.93 -15.69 -2.21
CA ALA A 140 -3.99 -15.11 -0.86
C ALA A 140 -5.22 -14.23 -0.60
N VAL A 141 -5.70 -13.51 -1.61
CA VAL A 141 -6.70 -12.44 -1.44
C VAL A 141 -7.76 -12.47 -2.53
N THR A 142 -8.96 -12.00 -2.20
CA THR A 142 -10.00 -11.68 -3.19
C THR A 142 -10.44 -10.23 -3.02
N PHE A 143 -10.61 -9.53 -4.15
CA PHE A 143 -11.20 -8.20 -4.19
C PHE A 143 -12.65 -8.29 -4.64
N LEU A 144 -13.56 -7.77 -3.83
CA LEU A 144 -14.96 -7.64 -4.18
C LEU A 144 -15.27 -6.18 -4.45
N VAL A 145 -15.80 -5.91 -5.63
CA VAL A 145 -16.26 -4.58 -6.05
C VAL A 145 -17.76 -4.64 -6.23
N THR A 146 -18.48 -3.88 -5.41
CA THR A 146 -19.91 -3.67 -5.61
C THR A 146 -20.09 -2.31 -6.25
N ALA A 147 -20.67 -2.26 -7.44
CA ALA A 147 -21.00 -0.99 -8.10
C ALA A 147 -22.52 -0.77 -8.03
N SER A 148 -22.92 0.37 -7.50
CA SER A 148 -24.30 0.86 -7.55
C SER A 148 -24.31 2.28 -8.11
N ARG A 149 -25.49 2.77 -8.50
CA ARG A 149 -25.63 4.15 -9.00
C ARG A 149 -25.31 5.22 -7.96
N GLU A 150 -25.32 4.87 -6.66
CA GLU A 150 -25.15 5.79 -5.53
C GLU A 150 -23.82 5.58 -4.80
N SER A 151 -23.22 4.39 -4.87
CA SER A 151 -21.96 4.05 -4.20
C SER A 151 -21.22 2.91 -4.90
N THR A 152 -19.89 2.95 -4.90
CA THR A 152 -19.04 1.86 -5.41
C THR A 152 -17.97 1.47 -4.37
N PRO A 153 -18.34 0.73 -3.30
CA PRO A 153 -17.36 0.27 -2.33
C PRO A 153 -16.43 -0.80 -2.92
N LEU A 154 -15.13 -0.68 -2.61
CA LEU A 154 -14.11 -1.70 -2.82
C LEU A 154 -13.81 -2.35 -1.48
N THR A 155 -13.99 -3.67 -1.37
CA THR A 155 -13.71 -4.41 -0.14
C THR A 155 -12.68 -5.49 -0.40
N ARG A 156 -11.70 -5.61 0.50
CA ARG A 156 -10.70 -6.69 0.50
C ARG A 156 -11.10 -7.73 1.53
N THR A 157 -11.09 -9.00 1.15
CA THR A 157 -11.25 -10.12 2.09
C THR A 157 -10.11 -11.11 1.94
N GLU A 158 -9.61 -11.57 3.08
CA GLU A 158 -8.61 -12.64 3.13
C GLU A 158 -9.27 -13.98 2.78
N PHE A 159 -8.52 -14.89 2.15
CA PHE A 159 -9.04 -16.23 1.87
C PHE A 159 -9.32 -16.99 3.17
N SER A 160 -10.59 -17.32 3.44
CA SER A 160 -10.94 -18.31 4.47
C SER A 160 -10.78 -19.70 3.86
N ARG A 161 -9.87 -20.51 4.41
CA ARG A 161 -9.83 -21.96 4.13
C ARG A 161 -10.76 -22.71 5.08
#